data_AF-A0A7V9UBR8-F1
#
_entry.id   AF-A0A7V9UBR8-F1
#
_cell.length_a   1.000
_cell.length_b   1.000
_cell.length_c   1.000
_cell.angle_alpha   90.00
_cell.angle_beta   90.00
_cell.angle_gamma   90.00
#
_symmetry.space_group_name_H-M   'P 1'
#
loop_
_entity.id
_entity.type
_entity.pdbx_description
1 polymer ?
#
loop_
_entity_poly.entity_id
_entity_poly.type
_entity_poly.pdbx_seq_one_letter_code
_entity_poly.pdbx_strand_id
1 'polypeptide(L)'
;MEPEPTTTVVLTPDGEIECFTDDGFLPHIQKFGTHQRSDIALLRALVREGDLILDVGAFIGTMAVPLAKAVGSSGSLIAFEPVPKHAALLRKNLRRNGLIDRSEVVEALIGREQSGTFSAQRLPLSAATTWFGPCEEGDGTAVLTLDDWATSKSLE
;
A
#
# COMPACT_ATOMS: atom_id res chain seq x y z
N MET A 1 1.31 -5.01 -24.88
CA MET A 1 1.67 -5.40 -23.51
C MET A 1 2.73 -4.43 -23.04
N GLU A 2 2.46 -3.65 -22.00
CA GLU A 2 3.53 -2.82 -21.41
C GLU A 2 4.65 -3.74 -20.91
N PRO A 3 5.93 -3.33 -21.00
CA PRO A 3 7.02 -4.11 -20.44
C PRO A 3 6.82 -4.28 -18.93
N GLU A 4 7.20 -5.44 -18.40
CA GLU A 4 7.25 -5.66 -16.95
C GLU A 4 8.07 -4.54 -16.29
N PRO A 5 7.56 -3.88 -15.25
CA PRO A 5 8.28 -2.81 -14.60
C PRO A 5 9.54 -3.36 -13.94
N THR A 6 10.67 -2.70 -14.18
CA THR A 6 11.93 -3.06 -13.55
C THR A 6 11.94 -2.64 -12.09
N THR A 7 12.50 -3.50 -11.23
CA THR A 7 12.55 -3.28 -9.77
C THR A 7 13.96 -3.42 -9.22
N THR A 8 14.19 -2.84 -8.04
CA THR A 8 15.41 -3.02 -7.24
C THR A 8 15.05 -3.16 -5.77
N VAL A 9 15.82 -3.95 -5.03
CA VAL A 9 15.68 -4.07 -3.58
C VAL A 9 16.52 -3.01 -2.89
N VAL A 10 15.94 -2.37 -1.88
CA VAL A 10 16.60 -1.39 -1.01
C VAL A 10 16.50 -1.87 0.44
N LEU A 11 17.64 -1.91 1.14
CA LEU A 11 17.66 -2.16 2.57
C LEU A 11 17.24 -0.90 3.32
N THR A 12 16.14 -0.98 4.07
CA THR A 12 15.63 0.11 4.91
C THR A 12 15.79 -0.26 6.39
N PRO A 13 15.64 0.70 7.33
CA PRO A 13 15.60 0.39 8.77
C PRO A 13 14.53 -0.64 9.13
N ASP A 14 13.48 -0.73 8.32
CA ASP A 14 12.32 -1.59 8.55
C ASP A 14 12.36 -2.87 7.72
N GLY A 15 13.52 -3.19 7.14
CA GLY A 15 13.75 -4.37 6.32
C GLY A 15 13.90 -4.06 4.83
N GLU A 16 13.95 -5.10 4.02
CA GLU A 16 14.12 -4.95 2.59
C GLU A 16 12.81 -4.56 1.92
N ILE A 17 12.84 -3.50 1.10
CA ILE A 17 11.71 -3.06 0.27
C ILE A 17 12.15 -3.10 -1.18
N GLU A 18 11.39 -3.82 -2.00
CA GLU A 18 11.52 -3.81 -3.45
C GLU A 18 10.73 -2.64 -4.03
N CYS A 19 11.40 -1.82 -4.83
CA CYS A 19 10.91 -0.58 -5.39
C CYS A 19 10.97 -0.63 -6.92
N PHE A 20 10.05 0.06 -7.59
CA PHE A 20 10.17 0.30 -9.03
C PHE A 20 11.36 1.20 -9.34
N THR A 21 12.13 0.87 -10.38
CA THR A 21 13.34 1.64 -10.74
C THR A 21 13.01 2.98 -11.40
N ASP A 22 11.81 3.12 -11.94
CA ASP A 22 11.29 4.35 -12.55
C ASP A 22 10.50 5.23 -11.56
N ASP A 23 10.47 4.87 -10.26
CA ASP A 23 9.78 5.65 -9.25
C ASP A 23 10.64 6.83 -8.74
N GLY A 24 10.07 8.03 -8.76
CA GLY A 24 10.74 9.26 -8.33
C GLY A 24 11.16 9.29 -6.86
N PHE A 25 10.58 8.45 -5.99
CA PHE A 25 10.97 8.35 -4.58
C PHE A 25 12.11 7.34 -4.36
N LEU A 26 12.48 6.51 -5.34
CA LEU A 26 13.57 5.54 -5.18
C LEU A 26 14.87 6.18 -4.65
N PRO A 27 15.38 7.30 -5.18
CA PRO A 27 16.60 7.92 -4.64
C PRO A 27 16.46 8.34 -3.17
N HIS A 28 15.26 8.77 -2.75
CA HIS A 28 14.98 9.14 -1.37
C HIS A 28 14.95 7.90 -0.46
N ILE A 29 14.32 6.81 -0.90
CA ILE A 29 14.30 5.53 -0.17
C ILE A 29 15.72 4.95 -0.07
N GLN A 30 16.53 5.01 -1.13
CA GLN A 30 17.93 4.56 -1.09
C GLN A 30 18.79 5.38 -0.10
N LYS A 31 18.61 6.70 -0.08
CA LYS A 31 19.42 7.59 0.76
C LYS A 31 18.97 7.61 2.22
N PHE A 32 17.66 7.55 2.47
CA PHE A 32 17.08 7.79 3.79
C PHE A 32 16.28 6.59 4.33
N GLY A 33 16.16 5.50 3.59
CA GLY A 33 15.39 4.31 3.96
C GLY A 33 13.88 4.45 3.80
N THR A 34 13.33 5.66 3.75
CA THR A 34 11.91 5.93 3.54
C THR A 34 11.71 7.40 3.17
N HIS A 35 10.56 7.75 2.59
CA HIS A 35 10.15 9.13 2.31
C HIS A 35 9.12 9.66 3.33
N GLN A 36 8.68 8.84 4.28
CA GLN A 36 7.64 9.14 5.27
C GLN A 36 8.17 8.95 6.72
N ARG A 37 9.42 9.33 6.95
CA ARG A 37 10.16 9.09 8.21
C ARG A 37 9.42 9.60 9.44
N SER A 38 8.90 10.83 9.38
CA SER A 38 8.18 11.47 10.49
C SER A 38 6.83 10.80 10.74
N ASP A 39 6.10 10.44 9.68
CA ASP A 39 4.79 9.79 9.78
C ASP A 39 4.92 8.39 10.39
N ILE A 40 5.92 7.61 9.94
CA ILE A 40 6.23 6.30 10.51
C ILE A 40 6.59 6.43 11.99
N ALA A 41 7.42 7.42 12.36
CA ALA A 41 7.80 7.62 13.75
C ALA A 41 6.60 7.99 14.63
N LEU A 42 5.72 8.87 14.14
CA LEU A 42 4.50 9.26 14.86
C LEU A 42 3.55 8.07 15.03
N LEU A 43 3.24 7.37 13.94
CA LEU A 43 2.29 6.25 13.98
C LEU A 43 2.81 5.13 14.88
N ARG A 44 4.12 4.82 14.85
CA ARG A 44 4.74 3.85 15.76
C ARG A 44 4.56 4.17 17.23
N ALA A 45 4.53 5.45 17.59
CA ALA A 45 4.30 5.87 18.96
C ALA A 45 2.82 5.70 19.40
N LEU A 46 1.90 5.54 18.44
CA LEU A 46 0.46 5.39 18.67
C LEU A 46 -0.01 3.94 18.58
N VAL A 47 0.63 3.14 17.73
CA VAL A 47 0.31 1.72 17.52
C VAL A 47 0.67 0.91 18.76
N ARG A 48 -0.24 0.02 19.15
CA ARG A 48 -0.05 -0.96 20.22
C ARG A 48 0.06 -2.37 19.65
N GLU A 49 0.71 -3.23 20.43
CA GLU A 49 0.73 -4.66 20.13
C GLU A 49 -0.70 -5.22 20.11
N GLY A 50 -1.04 -5.99 19.09
CA GLY A 50 -2.38 -6.56 18.89
C GLY A 50 -3.34 -5.69 18.09
N ASP A 51 -2.97 -4.45 17.74
CA ASP A 51 -3.82 -3.58 16.94
C ASP A 51 -4.07 -4.15 15.52
N LEU A 52 -5.24 -3.80 14.96
CA LEU A 52 -5.55 -3.94 13.54
C LEU A 52 -5.28 -2.60 12.85
N ILE A 53 -4.45 -2.59 11.81
CA ILE A 53 -4.15 -1.40 11.00
C ILE A 53 -4.78 -1.51 9.62
N LEU A 54 -5.46 -0.45 9.20
CA LEU A 54 -5.94 -0.26 7.83
C LEU A 54 -5.04 0.76 7.12
N ASP A 55 -4.29 0.32 6.10
CA ASP A 55 -3.42 1.17 5.27
C ASP A 55 -4.09 1.41 3.91
N VAL A 56 -4.68 2.58 3.70
CA VAL A 56 -5.47 2.90 2.51
C VAL A 56 -4.62 3.68 1.50
N GLY A 57 -4.37 3.10 0.33
CA GLY A 57 -3.39 3.61 -0.63
C GLY A 57 -1.98 3.13 -0.30
N ALA A 58 -1.83 1.84 0.00
CA ALA A 58 -0.61 1.26 0.56
C ALA A 58 0.59 1.22 -0.42
N PHE A 59 0.35 1.44 -1.72
CA PHE A 59 1.36 1.44 -2.77
C PHE A 59 2.21 0.15 -2.74
N ILE A 60 3.52 0.25 -2.55
CA ILE A 60 4.45 -0.90 -2.47
C ILE A 60 4.78 -1.29 -1.02
N GLY A 61 4.12 -0.67 -0.04
CA GLY A 61 4.24 -1.01 1.37
C GLY A 61 5.35 -0.27 2.14
N THR A 62 5.72 0.93 1.69
CA THR A 62 6.65 1.80 2.43
C THR A 62 6.12 2.22 3.80
N MET A 63 4.80 2.22 3.99
CA MET A 63 4.11 2.41 5.28
C MET A 63 3.61 1.09 5.88
N ALA A 64 2.99 0.24 5.06
CA ALA A 64 2.50 -1.08 5.46
C ALA A 64 3.52 -1.90 6.25
N VAL A 65 4.75 -2.05 5.74
CA VAL A 65 5.79 -2.88 6.39
C VAL A 65 6.17 -2.37 7.78
N PRO A 66 6.54 -1.08 7.98
CA PRO A 66 6.88 -0.60 9.31
C PRO A 66 5.73 -0.66 10.31
N LEU A 67 4.48 -0.48 9.88
CA LEU A 67 3.29 -0.56 10.74
C LEU A 67 2.92 -2.00 11.09
N ALA A 68 2.94 -2.91 10.13
CA ALA A 68 2.75 -4.34 10.39
C ALA A 68 3.81 -4.88 11.37
N LYS A 69 5.05 -4.38 11.32
CA LYS A 69 6.05 -4.71 12.36
C LYS A 69 5.67 -4.14 13.73
N ALA A 70 5.13 -2.92 13.78
CA ALA A 70 4.79 -2.24 15.03
C ALA A 70 3.62 -2.90 15.80
N VAL A 71 2.61 -3.44 15.11
CA VAL A 71 1.47 -4.13 15.76
C VAL A 71 1.83 -5.47 16.41
N GLY A 72 3.07 -5.98 16.22
CA GLY A 72 3.52 -7.24 16.82
C GLY A 72 2.82 -8.49 16.26
N SER A 73 3.16 -9.67 16.78
CA SER A 73 2.70 -10.95 16.24
C SER A 73 1.21 -11.24 16.46
N SER A 74 0.57 -10.58 17.43
CA SER A 74 -0.85 -10.69 17.73
C SER A 74 -1.72 -9.71 16.93
N GLY A 75 -1.11 -8.73 16.27
CA GLY A 75 -1.81 -7.75 15.44
C GLY A 75 -1.79 -8.08 13.96
N SER A 76 -2.57 -7.34 13.19
CA SER A 76 -2.76 -7.56 11.76
C SER A 76 -2.77 -6.26 10.97
N LEU A 77 -2.50 -6.39 9.68
CA LEU A 77 -2.55 -5.30 8.71
C LEU A 77 -3.53 -5.64 7.60
N ILE A 78 -4.32 -4.67 7.17
CA ILE A 78 -5.11 -4.75 5.95
C ILE A 78 -4.76 -3.55 5.09
N ALA A 79 -4.18 -3.81 3.93
CA ALA A 79 -3.67 -2.80 3.02
C ALA A 79 -4.54 -2.75 1.76
N PHE A 80 -5.09 -1.57 1.45
CA PHE A 80 -5.86 -1.32 0.24
C PHE A 80 -4.95 -0.69 -0.80
N GLU A 81 -4.80 -1.34 -1.95
CA GLU A 81 -4.04 -0.81 -3.08
C GLU A 81 -4.78 -1.08 -4.39
N PRO A 82 -5.33 -0.05 -5.05
CA PRO A 82 -6.15 -0.21 -6.24
C PRO A 82 -5.39 -0.62 -7.51
N VAL A 83 -4.07 -0.41 -7.58
CA VAL A 83 -3.29 -0.72 -8.79
C VAL A 83 -2.69 -2.13 -8.69
N PRO A 84 -3.08 -3.09 -9.56
CA PRO A 84 -2.68 -4.50 -9.42
C PRO A 84 -1.16 -4.71 -9.37
N LYS A 85 -0.39 -3.97 -10.19
CA LYS A 85 1.09 -4.05 -10.16
C LYS A 85 1.70 -3.57 -8.85
N HIS A 86 1.12 -2.55 -8.21
CA HIS A 86 1.57 -2.08 -6.91
C HIS A 86 1.19 -3.09 -5.82
N ALA A 87 -0.05 -3.59 -5.84
CA ALA A 87 -0.52 -4.63 -4.93
C ALA A 87 0.32 -5.91 -5.01
N ALA A 88 0.72 -6.33 -6.21
CA ALA A 88 1.63 -7.46 -6.40
C ALA A 88 2.99 -7.22 -5.74
N LEU A 89 3.58 -6.04 -5.91
CA LEU A 89 4.86 -5.68 -5.31
C LEU A 89 4.76 -5.52 -3.79
N LEU A 90 3.67 -4.95 -3.28
CA LEU A 90 3.32 -4.89 -1.86
C LEU A 90 3.28 -6.29 -1.23
N ARG A 91 2.57 -7.26 -1.85
CA ARG A 91 2.55 -8.65 -1.36
C ARG A 91 3.96 -9.26 -1.33
N LYS A 92 4.80 -8.95 -2.32
CA LYS A 92 6.21 -9.39 -2.35
C LYS A 92 7.00 -8.78 -1.19
N ASN A 93 6.82 -7.50 -0.90
CA ASN A 93 7.48 -6.81 0.20
C ASN A 93 7.01 -7.30 1.58
N LEU A 94 5.72 -7.56 1.76
CA LEU A 94 5.18 -8.20 2.97
C LEU A 94 5.78 -9.59 3.17
N ARG A 95 5.83 -10.42 2.12
CA ARG A 95 6.43 -11.76 2.19
C ARG A 95 7.92 -11.71 2.52
N ARG A 96 8.67 -10.83 1.86
CA ARG A 96 10.11 -10.62 2.09
C ARG A 96 10.42 -10.26 3.54
N ASN A 97 9.48 -9.59 4.22
CA ASN A 97 9.61 -9.18 5.61
C ASN A 97 8.96 -10.16 6.61
N GLY A 98 8.45 -11.31 6.16
CA GLY A 98 7.79 -12.29 7.03
C GLY A 98 6.46 -11.79 7.62
N LEU A 99 5.76 -10.91 6.89
CA LEU A 99 4.52 -10.25 7.35
C LEU A 99 3.27 -10.77 6.64
N ILE A 100 3.42 -11.55 5.57
CA ILE A 100 2.32 -11.94 4.70
C ILE A 100 1.24 -12.76 5.41
N ASP A 101 1.62 -13.59 6.39
CA ASP A 101 0.67 -14.47 7.10
C ASP A 101 -0.30 -13.71 8.02
N ARG A 102 -0.02 -12.44 8.30
CA ARG A 102 -0.82 -11.54 9.15
C ARG A 102 -1.18 -10.23 8.46
N SER A 103 -1.06 -10.21 7.14
CA SER A 103 -1.37 -9.04 6.31
C SER A 103 -2.28 -9.42 5.16
N GLU A 104 -3.41 -8.73 5.00
CA GLU A 104 -4.28 -8.84 3.84
C GLU A 104 -3.99 -7.68 2.86
N VAL A 105 -3.95 -7.97 1.56
CA VAL A 105 -3.86 -6.96 0.51
C VAL A 105 -5.13 -7.00 -0.33
N VAL A 106 -5.92 -5.94 -0.23
CA VAL A 106 -7.20 -5.75 -0.90
C VAL A 106 -6.99 -4.86 -2.12
N GLU A 107 -7.25 -5.39 -3.31
CA GLU A 107 -7.16 -4.64 -4.57
C GLU A 107 -8.43 -3.80 -4.79
N ALA A 108 -8.52 -2.69 -4.06
CA ALA A 108 -9.69 -1.82 -4.11
C ALA A 108 -9.30 -0.34 -4.00
N LEU A 109 -10.04 0.49 -4.72
CA LEU A 109 -10.06 1.93 -4.50
C LEU A 109 -11.07 2.24 -3.40
N ILE A 110 -10.65 2.96 -2.37
CA ILE A 110 -11.55 3.38 -1.28
C ILE A 110 -12.07 4.79 -1.55
N GLY A 111 -13.38 4.96 -1.49
CA GLY A 111 -14.04 6.24 -1.73
C GLY A 111 -15.26 6.44 -0.83
N ARG A 112 -15.89 7.61 -0.98
CA ARG A 112 -17.04 8.01 -0.15
C ARG A 112 -18.30 7.20 -0.44
N GLU A 113 -18.50 6.80 -1.69
CA GLU A 113 -19.69 6.11 -2.18
C GLU A 113 -19.28 5.01 -3.14
N GLN A 114 -20.02 3.89 -3.16
CA GLN A 114 -19.82 2.82 -4.15
C GLN A 114 -20.46 3.19 -5.48
N SER A 115 -19.92 4.20 -6.17
CA SER A 115 -20.43 4.59 -7.47
C SER A 115 -19.30 4.96 -8.44
N GLY A 116 -19.49 4.58 -9.70
CA GLY A 116 -18.55 4.84 -10.79
C GLY A 116 -17.38 3.86 -10.86
N THR A 117 -16.61 3.99 -11.94
CA THR A 117 -15.32 3.33 -12.14
C THR A 117 -14.26 4.40 -12.34
N PHE A 118 -13.06 4.14 -11.83
CA PHE A 118 -11.97 5.11 -11.87
C PHE A 118 -10.70 4.49 -12.41
N SER A 119 -10.01 5.25 -13.25
CA SER A 119 -8.73 4.86 -13.83
C SER A 119 -7.59 5.56 -13.11
N ALA A 120 -6.48 4.83 -12.93
CA ALA A 120 -5.24 5.39 -12.43
C ALA A 120 -4.69 6.40 -13.43
N GLN A 121 -4.55 7.65 -13.01
CA GLN A 121 -3.98 8.74 -13.77
C GLN A 121 -2.59 9.02 -13.21
N ARG A 122 -1.55 8.56 -13.94
CA ARG A 122 -0.15 8.70 -13.53
C ARG A 122 0.40 10.04 -14.01
N LEU A 123 0.82 10.89 -13.08
CA LEU A 123 1.68 12.02 -13.41
C LEU A 123 3.12 11.51 -13.65
N PRO A 124 3.89 12.12 -14.57
CA PRO A 124 5.25 11.70 -14.90
C PRO A 124 6.30 11.94 -13.80
N LEU A 125 5.87 12.26 -12.56
CA LEU A 125 6.76 12.53 -11.43
C LEU A 125 7.01 11.30 -10.55
N SER A 126 5.96 10.54 -10.19
CA SER A 126 6.08 9.36 -9.32
C SER A 126 4.84 8.46 -9.40
N ALA A 127 5.03 7.14 -9.26
CA ALA A 127 3.93 6.18 -9.20
C ALA A 127 3.18 6.25 -7.84
N ALA A 128 3.83 6.73 -6.78
CA ALA A 128 3.23 6.92 -5.47
C ALA A 128 2.26 8.11 -5.38
N THR A 129 2.22 8.98 -6.39
CA THR A 129 1.25 10.09 -6.53
C THR A 129 0.19 9.81 -7.59
N THR A 130 -0.21 8.53 -7.73
CA THR A 130 -1.31 8.15 -8.61
C THR A 130 -2.61 8.77 -8.09
N TRP A 131 -3.32 9.51 -8.94
CA TRP A 131 -4.68 9.96 -8.65
C TRP A 131 -5.67 9.16 -9.48
N PHE A 132 -6.93 9.09 -9.04
CA PHE A 132 -7.97 8.32 -9.70
C PHE A 132 -9.05 9.24 -10.25
N GLY A 133 -9.21 9.22 -11.57
CA GLY A 133 -10.23 10.01 -12.29
C GLY A 133 -11.34 9.11 -12.83
N PRO A 134 -12.58 9.63 -12.98
CA PRO A 134 -13.69 8.86 -13.56
C PRO A 134 -13.33 8.30 -14.95
N CYS A 135 -13.76 7.08 -15.25
CA CYS A 135 -13.62 6.46 -16.57
C CYS A 135 -14.89 5.72 -16.99
N GLU A 136 -14.91 5.27 -18.25
CA GLU A 136 -15.95 4.36 -18.74
C GLU A 136 -15.83 2.98 -18.07
N GLU A 137 -16.98 2.30 -17.96
CA GLU A 137 -17.11 1.01 -17.31
C GLU A 137 -16.30 -0.07 -18.06
N GLY A 138 -15.37 -0.74 -17.38
CA GLY A 138 -14.52 -1.80 -17.95
C GLY A 138 -13.02 -1.47 -18.03
N ASP A 139 -12.65 -0.19 -17.94
CA ASP A 139 -11.24 0.27 -18.03
C ASP A 139 -10.67 0.76 -16.68
N GLY A 140 -11.42 0.59 -15.58
CA GLY A 140 -11.07 1.13 -14.26
C GLY A 140 -11.32 0.18 -13.09
N THR A 141 -10.86 0.60 -11.91
CA THR A 141 -11.09 -0.09 -10.64
C THR A 141 -12.39 0.42 -10.02
N ALA A 142 -13.23 -0.52 -9.55
CA ALA A 142 -14.45 -0.19 -8.82
C ALA A 142 -14.13 0.39 -7.43
N VAL A 143 -15.01 1.25 -6.91
CA VAL A 143 -14.86 1.89 -5.60
C VAL A 143 -15.61 1.10 -4.53
N LEU A 144 -14.94 0.84 -3.42
CA LEU A 144 -15.56 0.37 -2.18
C LEU A 144 -15.58 1.50 -1.15
N THR A 145 -16.58 1.51 -0.27
CA THR A 145 -16.48 2.28 0.98
C THR A 145 -15.78 1.42 2.03
N LEU A 146 -15.16 2.09 3.01
CA LEU A 146 -14.55 1.38 4.13
C LEU A 146 -15.62 0.70 5.00
N ASP A 147 -16.77 1.34 5.18
CA ASP A 147 -17.87 0.85 6.01
C ASP A 147 -18.48 -0.44 5.46
N ASP A 148 -18.73 -0.48 4.14
CA ASP A 148 -19.29 -1.67 3.49
C ASP A 148 -18.28 -2.82 3.49
N TRP A 149 -17.00 -2.51 3.28
CA TRP A 149 -15.95 -3.50 3.39
C TRP A 149 -15.83 -4.05 4.82
N ALA A 150 -15.84 -3.20 5.84
CA ALA A 150 -15.77 -3.61 7.25
C ALA A 150 -16.96 -4.50 7.63
N THR A 151 -18.17 -4.11 7.21
CA THR A 151 -19.39 -4.90 7.38
C THR A 151 -19.27 -6.29 6.74
N SER A 152 -18.72 -6.37 5.53
CA SER A 152 -18.51 -7.65 4.82
C SER A 152 -17.51 -8.59 5.51
N LYS A 153 -16.62 -8.03 6.35
CA LYS A 153 -15.61 -8.74 7.14
C LYS A 153 -16.04 -9.00 8.58
N SER A 154 -17.25 -8.60 8.96
CA SER A 154 -17.75 -8.67 10.34
C SER A 154 -16.84 -7.93 11.34
N LEU A 155 -16.24 -6.83 10.89
CA LEU A 155 -15.54 -5.88 11.74
C LEU A 155 -16.56 -4.79 12.12
N GLU A 156 -17.05 -4.82 13.37
CA GLU A 156 -17.92 -3.78 13.96
C GLU A 156 -17.14 -2.86 14.91
#